data_AF-A0A7L0JH95-F1
#
_entry.id   AF-A0A7L0JH95-F1
#
_cell.length_a   1.000
_cell.length_b   1.000
_cell.length_c   1.000
_cell.angle_alpha   90.00
_cell.angle_beta   90.00
_cell.angle_gamma   90.00
#
_symmetry.space_group_name_H-M   'P 1'
#
loop_
_entity.id
_entity.type
_entity.pdbx_description
1 polymer ?
#
loop_
_entity_poly.entity_id
_entity_poly.type
_entity_poly.pdbx_seq_one_letter_code
_entity_poly.pdbx_strand_id
1 'polypeptide(L)' 'KARRDQINAQIRALRDLLPLPEGDRPRLSYLHVMALACIYTRKGACLRPGPTRGAPMELLGGPELADLVASL' A
#
# COMPACT_ATOMS: atom_id res chain seq x y z
N LYS A 1 11.73 21.52 4.47
CA LYS A 1 10.92 20.74 5.44
C LYS A 1 9.49 20.52 4.92
N ALA A 2 8.72 21.58 4.65
CA ALA A 2 7.36 21.51 4.09
C ALA A 2 7.18 20.54 2.91
N ARG A 3 8.07 20.58 1.90
CA ARG A 3 8.02 19.65 0.77
C ARG A 3 8.14 18.18 1.21
N ARG A 4 9.03 17.90 2.17
CA ARG A 4 9.20 16.54 2.69
C ARG A 4 7.90 16.12 3.41
N ASP A 5 7.34 16.98 4.23
CA ASP A 5 6.13 16.68 5.01
C ASP A 5 4.94 16.40 4.09
N GLN A 6 4.82 17.13 2.98
CA GLN A 6 3.83 16.89 1.94
C GLN A 6 4.00 15.50 1.29
N ILE A 7 5.22 15.11 0.93
CA ILE A 7 5.51 13.77 0.39
C ILE A 7 5.14 12.70 1.43
N ASN A 8 5.49 12.91 2.71
CA ASN A 8 5.14 11.99 3.79
C ASN A 8 3.64 11.83 3.96
N ALA A 9 2.89 12.93 3.86
CA ALA A 9 1.43 12.90 3.93
C ALA A 9 0.82 12.12 2.76
N GLN A 10 1.34 12.32 1.54
CA GLN A 10 0.89 11.58 0.36
C GLN A 10 1.18 10.08 0.46
N ILE A 11 2.36 9.68 0.95
CA ILE A 11 2.68 8.25 1.14
C ILE A 11 1.75 7.62 2.18
N ARG A 12 1.44 8.32 3.29
CA ARG A 12 0.46 7.84 4.27
C ARG A 12 -0.94 7.70 3.66
N ALA A 13 -1.39 8.68 2.89
CA ALA A 13 -2.66 8.59 2.19
C ALA A 13 -2.69 7.40 1.22
N LEU A 14 -1.60 7.15 0.49
CA LEU A 14 -1.45 5.98 -0.38
C LEU A 14 -1.59 4.65 0.38
N ARG A 15 -0.95 4.54 1.55
CA ARG A 15 -1.06 3.37 2.43
C ARG A 15 -2.50 3.04 2.77
N ASP A 16 -3.31 4.04 3.04
CA ASP A 16 -4.70 3.86 3.46
C ASP A 16 -5.62 3.43 2.29
N LEU A 17 -5.14 3.55 1.04
CA LEU A 17 -5.83 3.07 -0.17
C LEU A 17 -5.50 1.62 -0.52
N LEU A 18 -4.42 1.07 0.02
CA LEU A 18 -4.04 -0.30 -0.25
C LEU A 18 -5.00 -1.27 0.48
N PRO A 19 -5.41 -2.38 -0.15
CA PRO A 19 -6.31 -3.37 0.45
C PRO A 19 -5.55 -4.24 1.45
N LEU A 20 -5.06 -3.63 2.53
CA LEU A 20 -4.27 -4.24 3.57
C LEU A 20 -5.08 -4.35 4.87
N PRO A 21 -4.92 -5.43 5.64
CA PRO A 21 -5.50 -5.53 6.97
C PRO A 21 -4.93 -4.44 7.88
N GLU A 22 -5.78 -3.89 8.76
CA GLU A 22 -5.42 -2.78 9.67
C GLU A 22 -4.17 -3.07 10.52
N GLY A 23 -3.91 -4.34 10.83
CA GLY A 23 -2.76 -4.77 11.64
C GLY A 23 -1.39 -4.59 10.97
N ASP A 24 -1.33 -4.62 9.64
CA ASP A 24 -0.05 -4.54 8.90
C ASP A 24 0.28 -3.11 8.45
N ARG A 25 -0.71 -2.23 8.34
CA ARG A 25 -0.54 -0.81 7.98
C ARG A 25 0.49 -0.05 8.84
N PRO A 26 0.54 -0.19 10.18
CA PRO A 26 1.55 0.51 10.98
C PRO A 26 2.97 -0.06 10.83
N ARG A 27 3.12 -1.30 10.33
CA ARG A 27 4.41 -2.00 10.18
C ARG A 27 5.12 -1.67 8.86
N LEU A 28 4.41 -1.06 7.92
CA LEU A 28 4.93 -0.77 6.58
C LEU A 28 5.74 0.53 6.55
N SER A 29 6.99 0.41 6.10
CA SER A 29 7.84 1.54 5.80
C SER A 29 7.36 2.28 4.54
N TYR A 30 7.84 3.51 4.32
CA TYR A 30 7.56 4.26 3.10
C TYR A 30 7.97 3.50 1.83
N LEU A 31 9.04 2.70 1.92
CA LEU A 31 9.52 1.88 0.81
C LEU A 31 8.51 0.77 0.47
N HIS A 32 8.01 0.05 1.48
CA HIS A 32 7.00 -0.99 1.27
C HIS A 32 5.74 -0.43 0.62
N VAL A 33 5.25 0.72 1.12
CA VAL A 33 4.06 1.38 0.55
C VAL A 33 4.29 1.74 -0.92
N MET A 34 5.46 2.27 -1.26
CA MET A 34 5.82 2.59 -2.65
C MET A 34 5.91 1.36 -3.54
N ALA A 35 6.59 0.30 -3.09
CA ALA A 35 6.71 -0.95 -3.82
C ALA A 35 5.35 -1.58 -4.10
N LEU A 36 4.52 -1.69 -3.05
CA LEU A 36 3.16 -2.21 -3.17
C LEU A 36 2.33 -1.35 -4.12
N ALA A 37 2.32 -0.03 -3.96
CA ALA A 37 1.59 0.86 -4.87
C ALA A 37 2.01 0.67 -6.33
N CYS A 38 3.31 0.53 -6.60
CA CYS A 38 3.82 0.23 -7.92
C CYS A 38 3.34 -1.12 -8.47
N ILE A 39 3.35 -2.17 -7.65
CA ILE A 39 2.86 -3.51 -8.04
C ILE A 39 1.36 -3.46 -8.35
N TYR A 40 0.55 -2.86 -7.48
CA TYR A 40 -0.90 -2.74 -7.67
C TYR A 40 -1.23 -1.94 -8.93
N THR A 41 -0.55 -0.81 -9.14
CA THR A 41 -0.73 0.01 -10.34
C THR A 41 -0.35 -0.77 -11.61
N ARG A 42 0.76 -1.52 -11.56
CA ARG A 42 1.21 -2.37 -12.69
C ARG A 42 0.25 -3.52 -12.99
N LYS A 43 -0.36 -4.11 -11.95
CA LYS A 43 -1.39 -5.15 -12.07
C LYS A 43 -2.76 -4.59 -12.51
N GLY A 44 -2.87 -3.27 -12.76
CA GLY A 44 -4.10 -2.63 -13.23
C GLY A 44 -5.11 -2.30 -12.13
N ALA A 45 -4.75 -2.45 -10.85
CA ALA A 45 -5.60 -2.09 -9.74
C ALA A 45 -5.53 -0.58 -9.49
N CYS A 46 -6.64 0.12 -9.72
CA CYS A 46 -6.75 1.55 -9.43
C CYS A 46 -6.92 1.78 -7.92
N LEU A 47 -5.95 2.44 -7.30
CA LEU A 47 -6.03 2.86 -5.90
C LEU A 47 -6.95 4.09 -5.81
N ARG A 48 -8.20 3.90 -5.38
CA ARG A 48 -9.18 4.99 -5.27
C ARG A 48 -9.58 5.23 -3.82
N PRO A 49 -9.53 6.49 -3.33
CA PRO A 49 -10.16 6.85 -2.06
C PRO A 49 -11.69 6.78 -2.24
N GLY A 50 -12.29 5.68 -1.80
CA GLY A 50 -13.75 5.52 -1.82
C GLY A 50 -14.19 4.09 -1.53
N PRO A 51 -15.47 3.85 -1.20
CA PRO A 51 -16.01 2.53 -0.93
C PRO A 51 -16.16 1.74 -2.24
N THR A 52 -15.04 1.32 -2.85
CA THR A 52 -15.08 0.38 -3.96
C THR A 52 -15.26 -1.02 -3.40
N ARG A 53 -16.53 -1.33 -3.20
CA ARG A 53 -17.12 -2.66 -3.07
C ARG A 53 -16.92 -3.41 -4.39
N GLY A 54 -15.88 -4.23 -4.43
CA GLY A 54 -15.53 -5.09 -5.55
C GLY A 54 -14.11 -5.60 -5.35
N ALA A 55 -14.00 -6.79 -4.77
CA ALA A 55 -12.73 -7.43 -4.41
C ALA A 55 -11.72 -7.44 -5.57
N PRO A 56 -10.44 -7.28 -5.24
CA PRO A 56 -9.54 -8.42 -5.37
C PRO A 56 -8.81 -8.62 -4.04
N MET A 57 -9.46 -9.27 -3.07
CA MET A 57 -8.91 -9.60 -1.76
C MET A 57 -7.90 -10.77 -1.84
N GLU A 58 -7.12 -10.86 -2.91
CA GLU A 58 -6.14 -11.93 -3.15
C GLU A 58 -4.89 -11.45 -3.91
N LEU A 59 -4.70 -10.14 -4.16
CA LEU A 59 -3.60 -9.71 -5.02
C LEU A 59 -2.20 -9.84 -4.38
N LEU A 60 -2.15 -9.86 -3.04
CA LEU A 60 -0.98 -10.11 -2.19
C LEU A 60 -1.50 -10.64 -0.84
N GLY A 61 -1.56 -11.97 -0.70
CA GLY A 61 -1.90 -12.61 0.58
C GLY A 61 -0.85 -12.30 1.66
N GLY A 62 -1.22 -12.47 2.93
CA GLY A 62 -0.33 -12.29 4.08
C GLY A 62 1.09 -12.88 3.95
N PRO A 63 1.29 -14.13 3.47
CA PRO A 63 2.63 -14.68 3.31
C PRO A 63 3.47 -13.98 2.23
N GLU A 64 2.88 -13.60 1.09
CA GLU A 64 3.63 -12.86 0.04
C GLU A 64 3.95 -11.43 0.47
N LEU A 65 3.05 -10.78 1.23
CA LEU A 65 3.33 -9.49 1.83
C LEU A 65 4.46 -9.59 2.86
N ALA A 66 4.45 -10.62 3.71
CA ALA A 66 5.50 -10.84 4.69
C ALA A 66 6.86 -11.11 4.01
N ASP A 67 6.87 -11.90 2.94
CA ASP A 67 8.07 -12.20 2.16
C ASP A 67 8.60 -10.95 1.42
N LEU A 68 7.72 -10.13 0.84
CA LEU A 68 8.09 -8.85 0.24
C LEU A 68 8.67 -7.88 1.28
N VAL A 69 8.08 -7.82 2.48
CA VAL A 69 8.59 -6.99 3.59
C VAL A 69 9.94 -7.54 4.09
N ALA A 70 10.16 -8.85 4.04
CA ALA A 70 11.44 -9.46 4.39
C ALA A 70 12.52 -9.30 3.30
N SER A 71 12.11 -9.13 2.04
CA SER A 71 12.99 -9.05 0.87
C SER A 71 13.41 -7.62 0.47
N LEU A 72 12.82 -6.58 1.07
CA LEU A 72 13.11 -5.16 0.81
C LEU A 72 13.94 -4.53 1.94
#